data_AF-C7G655-F1
#
_entry.id   AF-C7G655-F1
#
_cell.length_a   1.000
_cell.length_b   1.000
_cell.length_c   1.000
_cell.angle_alpha   90.00
_cell.angle_beta   90.00
_cell.angle_gamma   90.00
#
_symmetry.space_group_name_H-M   'P 1'
#
loop_
_entity.id
_entity.type
_entity.pdbx_description
1 polymer ?
#
loop_
_entity_poly.entity_id
_entity_poly.type
_entity_poly.pdbx_seq_one_letter_code
_entity_poly.pdbx_strand_id
1 'polypeptide(L)' 'MKVTTYTINKGTASQYYGLKSVSENHVLHYAPNNWKTKRGAINWAKKNGYEVEE' A
#
# COMPACT_ATOMS: atom_id res chain seq x y z
N MET A 1 -13.14 2.28 4.06
CA MET A 1 -11.86 2.24 4.82
C MET A 1 -10.83 3.04 4.06
N LYS A 2 -10.14 3.98 4.73
CA LYS A 2 -9.08 4.81 4.13
C LYS A 2 -7.72 4.14 4.33
N VAL A 3 -6.93 4.04 3.27
CA VAL A 3 -5.62 3.39 3.28
C VAL A 3 -4.54 4.33 2.75
N THR A 4 -3.31 4.13 3.20
CA THR A 4 -2.13 4.80 2.64
C THR A 4 -1.07 3.77 2.27
N THR A 5 -0.14 4.18 1.40
CA THR A 5 0.98 3.33 1.01
C THR A 5 2.11 3.45 2.03
N TYR A 6 2.83 2.36 2.27
CA TYR A 6 4.11 2.38 2.97
C TYR A 6 5.18 1.69 2.13
N THR A 7 6.46 2.00 2.40
CA THR A 7 7.61 1.45 1.69
C THR A 7 8.33 0.44 2.57
N ILE A 8 8.61 -0.74 2.03
CA ILE A 8 9.47 -1.75 2.65
C ILE A 8 10.82 -1.76 1.95
N ASN A 9 11.90 -1.97 2.70
CA ASN A 9 13.29 -2.01 2.21
C ASN A 9 13.68 -0.78 1.37
N LYS A 10 13.30 0.41 1.86
CA LYS A 10 13.51 1.68 1.16
C LYS A 10 14.98 1.87 0.76
N GLY A 11 15.22 2.24 -0.50
CA GLY A 11 16.56 2.49 -1.05
C GLY A 11 17.32 1.24 -1.50
N THR A 12 16.72 0.05 -1.42
CA THR A 12 17.37 -1.21 -1.85
C THR A 12 16.75 -1.76 -3.14
N ALA A 13 17.45 -2.67 -3.81
CA ALA A 13 16.90 -3.42 -4.95
C ALA A 13 15.65 -4.25 -4.59
N SER A 14 15.50 -4.58 -3.31
CA SER A 14 14.34 -5.28 -2.77
C SER A 14 13.20 -4.36 -2.33
N GLN A 15 13.23 -3.07 -2.68
CA GLN A 15 12.17 -2.14 -2.30
C GLN A 15 10.82 -2.55 -2.90
N TYR A 16 9.77 -2.49 -2.08
CA TYR A 16 8.39 -2.62 -2.51
C TYR A 16 7.46 -1.75 -1.69
N TYR A 17 6.22 -1.65 -2.14
CA TYR A 17 5.16 -0.88 -1.53
C TYR A 17 4.06 -1.81 -1.04
N GLY A 18 3.45 -1.45 0.08
CA GLY A 18 2.26 -2.09 0.63
C GLY A 18 1.20 -1.08 1.01
N LEU A 19 0.04 -1.57 1.45
CA LEU A 19 -1.08 -0.76 1.93
C LEU A 19 -1.28 -0.99 3.43
N LYS A 20 -1.63 0.07 4.14
CA LYS A 20 -2.03 0.02 5.55
C LYS A 20 -3.21 0.95 5.81
N SER A 21 -3.99 0.65 6.83
CA SER A 21 -5.04 1.53 7.34
C SER A 21 -4.47 2.87 7.76
N VAL A 22 -5.12 3.97 7.40
CA VAL A 22 -4.75 5.30 7.92
C VAL A 22 -5.09 5.40 9.41
N SER A 23 -6.29 4.98 9.81
CA SER A 23 -6.79 5.14 11.18
C SER A 23 -6.09 4.22 12.18
N GLU A 24 -5.80 2.98 11.78
CA GLU A 24 -5.26 1.96 12.68
C GLU A 24 -3.76 1.72 12.46
N ASN A 25 -3.17 2.29 11.41
CA ASN A 25 -1.79 2.04 11.01
C ASN A 25 -1.47 0.54 10.77
N HIS A 26 -2.49 -0.31 10.64
CA HIS A 26 -2.37 -1.75 10.44
C HIS A 26 -2.17 -2.11 8.97
N VAL A 27 -1.26 -3.05 8.71
CA VAL A 27 -1.02 -3.57 7.35
C VAL A 27 -2.27 -4.27 6.85
N LEU A 28 -2.58 -4.02 5.58
CA LEU A 28 -3.72 -4.59 4.91
C LEU A 28 -3.40 -6.05 4.50
N HIS A 29 -3.56 -7.01 5.41
CA HIS A 29 -3.07 -8.38 5.20
C HIS A 29 -3.65 -9.11 3.98
N TYR A 30 -4.85 -8.76 3.54
CA TYR A 30 -5.47 -9.32 2.33
C TYR A 30 -4.91 -8.72 1.03
N ALA A 31 -4.13 -7.64 1.12
CA ALA A 31 -3.48 -7.01 -0.02
C ALA A 31 -2.14 -7.71 -0.34
N PRO A 32 -1.73 -7.75 -1.63
CA PRO A 32 -0.46 -8.35 -2.03
C PRO A 32 0.79 -7.78 -1.32
N ASN A 33 0.77 -6.48 -1.00
CA ASN A 33 1.83 -5.79 -0.25
C ASN A 33 3.26 -5.98 -0.77
N ASN A 34 3.43 -6.20 -2.07
CA ASN A 34 4.73 -6.47 -2.72
C ASN A 34 4.90 -5.69 -4.04
N TRP A 35 4.17 -4.58 -4.21
CA TRP A 35 4.19 -3.80 -5.44
C TRP A 35 5.53 -3.11 -5.67
N LYS A 36 6.03 -3.11 -6.91
CA LYS A 36 7.27 -2.39 -7.27
C LYS A 36 7.10 -0.88 -7.34
N THR A 37 5.87 -0.37 -7.47
CA THR A 37 5.59 1.07 -7.55
C THR A 37 4.49 1.49 -6.58
N LYS A 38 4.59 2.72 -6.04
CA LYS A 38 3.53 3.33 -5.21
C LYS A 38 2.20 3.35 -5.96
N ARG A 39 2.23 3.71 -7.25
CA ARG A 39 1.05 3.75 -8.13
C ARG A 39 0.37 2.38 -8.26
N GLY A 40 1.13 1.28 -8.30
CA GLY A 40 0.57 -0.08 -8.34
C GLY A 40 -0.27 -0.42 -7.12
N ALA A 41 0.23 -0.08 -5.92
CA ALA A 41 -0.51 -0.24 -4.67
C ALA A 41 -1.78 0.63 -4.65
N ILE A 42 -1.67 1.90 -5.08
CA ILE A 42 -2.82 2.83 -5.15
C ILE A 42 -3.89 2.33 -6.13
N ASN A 43 -3.50 1.87 -7.32
CA ASN A 43 -4.44 1.38 -8.32
C ASN A 43 -5.18 0.14 -7.83
N TRP A 44 -4.48 -0.76 -7.15
CA TRP A 44 -5.10 -1.91 -6.51
C TRP A 44 -6.09 -1.48 -5.43
N ALA A 45 -5.72 -0.53 -4.57
CA ALA A 45 -6.60 0.00 -3.53
C ALA A 45 -7.90 0.57 -4.12
N LYS A 46 -7.78 1.44 -5.14
CA LYS A 46 -8.93 2.03 -5.84
C LYS A 46 -9.80 0.98 -6.53
N LYS A 47 -9.19 -0.02 -7.17
CA LYS A 47 -9.92 -1.14 -7.82
C LYS A 47 -10.75 -1.96 -6.82
N ASN A 48 -10.29 -2.06 -5.57
CA ASN A 48 -10.96 -2.81 -4.51
C ASN A 48 -11.86 -1.93 -3.61
N GLY A 49 -12.15 -0.69 -4.03
CA GLY A 49 -13.09 0.19 -3.32
C GLY A 49 -12.54 0.89 -2.08
N TYR A 50 -11.21 0.94 -1.92
CA TYR A 50 -10.59 1.70 -0.83
C TYR A 50 -10.41 3.17 -1.21
N GLU A 51 -10.64 4.05 -0.22
CA GLU A 51 -10.24 5.44 -0.29
C GLU A 51 -8.73 5.53 -0.01
N VAL A 52 -7.99 6.35 -0.75
CA VAL A 52 -6.53 6.43 -0.65
C VAL A 52 -6.09 7.80 -0.16
N GLU A 53 -5.27 7.82 0.88
CA GLU A 53 -4.51 8.99 1.34
C GLU A 53 -3.12 8.98 0.69
N GLU A 54 -2.85 9.96 -0.17
CA GLU A 54 -1.62 10.06 -0.98
C GLU A 54 -0.44 10.71 -0.25
#